data_AF-A0A255ZT79-F1
#
_entry.id   AF-A0A255ZT79-F1
#
_cell.length_a   1.000
_cell.length_b   1.000
_cell.length_c   1.000
_cell.angle_alpha   90.00
_cell.angle_beta   90.00
_cell.angle_gamma   90.00
#
_symmetry.space_group_name_H-M   'P 1'
#
loop_
_entity.id
_entity.type
_entity.pdbx_description
1 polymer ?
#
loop_
_entity_poly.entity_id
_entity_poly.type
_entity_poly.pdbx_seq_one_letter_code
_entity_poly.pdbx_strand_id
1 'polypeptide(L)'
;MNVKHNIRIIQLAILLLSANVSAQLDSFTWLDDEAGLPQNSIKSIVPDKYGFLWLTTENGLVRYDGQEFKTFNSENQNFLNNRFLYIAGKKRDRLTFH
;
A
#
# COMPACT_ATOMS: atom_id res chain seq x y z
N MET A 1 -15.87 56.65 0.10
CA MET A 1 -15.30 55.60 -0.76
C MET A 1 -16.34 54.50 -0.95
N ASN A 2 -16.49 54.01 -2.17
CA ASN A 2 -17.76 53.52 -2.74
C ASN A 2 -17.99 52.01 -2.48
N VAL A 3 -19.18 51.60 -2.03
CA VAL A 3 -19.52 50.18 -1.72
C VAL A 3 -19.18 49.22 -2.86
N LYS A 4 -19.31 49.67 -4.11
CA LYS A 4 -18.94 48.91 -5.32
C LYS A 4 -17.45 48.54 -5.39
N HIS A 5 -16.58 49.35 -4.80
CA HIS A 5 -15.14 49.10 -4.75
C HIS A 5 -14.80 47.94 -3.82
N ASN A 6 -15.47 47.87 -2.66
CA ASN A 6 -15.27 46.80 -1.67
C ASN A 6 -15.75 45.43 -2.22
N ILE A 7 -16.84 45.41 -2.99
CA ILE A 7 -17.36 44.18 -3.62
C ILE A 7 -16.36 43.60 -4.62
N ARG A 8 -15.71 44.45 -5.45
CA ARG A 8 -14.70 44.00 -6.41
C ARG A 8 -13.47 43.41 -5.73
N ILE A 9 -13.05 43.99 -4.60
CA ILE A 9 -11.93 43.48 -3.80
C ILE A 9 -12.23 42.08 -3.26
N ILE A 10 -13.45 41.87 -2.74
CA ILE A 10 -13.89 40.56 -2.23
C ILE A 10 -13.94 39.52 -3.36
N GLN A 11 -14.43 39.91 -4.54
CA GLN A 11 -14.45 39.02 -5.71
C GLN A 11 -13.04 38.61 -6.16
N LEU A 12 -12.09 39.55 -6.21
CA LEU A 12 -10.69 39.23 -6.53
C LEU A 12 -10.05 38.33 -5.48
N ALA A 13 -10.32 38.58 -4.20
CA ALA A 13 -9.81 37.74 -3.12
C ALA A 13 -10.30 36.29 -3.26
N ILE A 14 -11.61 36.09 -3.48
CA ILE A 14 -12.19 34.75 -3.67
C ILE A 14 -11.57 34.04 -4.90
N LEU A 15 -11.33 34.76 -5.99
CA LEU A 15 -10.71 34.21 -7.20
C LEU A 15 -9.26 33.74 -6.93
N LEU A 16 -8.48 34.53 -6.17
CA LEU A 16 -7.11 34.19 -5.79
C LEU A 16 -7.04 32.99 -4.82
N LEU A 17 -8.04 32.82 -3.94
CA LEU A 17 -8.11 31.65 -3.06
C LEU A 17 -8.42 30.36 -3.84
N SER A 18 -9.23 30.43 -4.90
CA SER A 18 -9.62 29.27 -5.71
C SER A 18 -8.51 28.73 -6.63
N ALA A 19 -7.43 29.48 -6.84
CA ALA A 19 -6.31 29.09 -7.70
C ALA A 19 -5.39 28.02 -7.09
N ASN A 20 -5.59 27.63 -5.82
CA ASN A 20 -4.76 26.63 -5.13
C ASN A 20 -5.27 25.19 -5.26
N VAL A 21 -5.93 24.85 -6.37
CA VAL A 21 -6.25 23.44 -6.67
C VAL A 21 -5.01 22.82 -7.30
N SER A 22 -4.10 22.32 -6.46
CA SER A 22 -3.07 21.38 -6.91
C SER A 22 -3.73 20.03 -7.16
N ALA A 23 -3.60 19.51 -8.39
CA ALA A 23 -3.91 18.11 -8.66
C ALA A 23 -2.82 17.26 -7.99
N GLN A 24 -3.18 16.47 -6.97
CA GLN A 24 -2.24 15.51 -6.38
C GLN A 24 -2.03 14.38 -7.38
N LEU A 25 -0.78 14.20 -7.81
CA LEU A 25 -0.37 13.01 -8.57
C LEU A 25 -0.29 11.83 -7.60
N ASP A 26 -0.88 10.70 -7.98
CA ASP A 26 -0.65 9.44 -7.28
C ASP A 26 0.84 9.09 -7.38
N SER A 27 1.51 9.01 -6.23
CA SER A 27 2.91 8.57 -6.16
C SER A 27 2.96 7.06 -5.99
N PHE A 28 3.73 6.39 -6.84
CA PHE A 28 4.03 4.97 -6.71
C PHE A 28 5.38 4.77 -6.03
N THR A 29 5.44 3.82 -5.09
CA THR A 29 6.69 3.36 -4.48
C THR A 29 6.98 1.96 -4.96
N TRP A 30 8.19 1.74 -5.46
CA TRP A 30 8.67 0.41 -5.84
C TRP A 30 9.17 -0.32 -4.59
N LEU A 31 8.68 -1.56 -4.41
CA LEU A 31 9.05 -2.46 -3.33
C LEU A 31 9.61 -3.74 -3.96
N ASP A 32 10.81 -3.66 -4.48
CA ASP A 32 11.55 -4.74 -5.14
C ASP A 32 12.67 -5.27 -4.22
N ASP A 33 13.60 -6.04 -4.78
CA ASP A 33 14.73 -6.62 -4.05
C ASP A 33 15.68 -5.56 -3.50
N GLU A 34 15.81 -4.39 -4.14
CA GLU A 34 16.57 -3.26 -3.57
C GLU A 34 15.88 -2.70 -2.32
N ALA A 35 14.55 -2.74 -2.27
CA ALA A 35 13.75 -2.38 -1.10
C ALA A 35 13.63 -3.52 -0.06
N GLY A 36 14.25 -4.69 -0.29
CA GLY A 36 14.28 -5.82 0.63
C GLY A 36 13.22 -6.89 0.41
N LEU A 37 12.49 -6.88 -0.71
CA LEU A 37 11.61 -7.99 -1.10
C LEU A 37 12.46 -9.24 -1.41
N PRO A 38 12.31 -10.34 -0.67
CA PRO A 38 13.16 -11.53 -0.84
C PRO A 38 12.95 -12.28 -2.16
N GLN A 39 11.80 -12.09 -2.83
CA GLN A 39 11.48 -12.78 -4.08
C GLN A 39 10.44 -11.98 -4.89
N ASN A 40 10.82 -11.58 -6.10
CA ASN A 40 10.05 -10.62 -6.91
C ASN A 40 8.80 -11.22 -7.61
N SER A 41 8.58 -12.53 -7.55
CA SER A 41 7.42 -13.20 -8.17
C SER A 41 6.29 -13.41 -7.17
N ILE A 42 5.62 -12.30 -6.83
CA ILE A 42 4.43 -12.32 -5.99
C ILE A 42 3.25 -12.93 -6.75
N LYS A 43 2.58 -13.93 -6.16
CA LYS A 43 1.40 -14.59 -6.74
C LYS A 43 0.09 -14.07 -6.21
N SER A 44 0.08 -13.63 -4.96
CA SER A 44 -1.13 -13.14 -4.28
C SER A 44 -0.76 -12.25 -3.11
N ILE A 45 -1.64 -11.28 -2.80
CA ILE A 45 -1.48 -10.33 -1.70
C ILE A 45 -2.82 -10.23 -0.95
N VAL A 46 -2.79 -10.40 0.37
CA VAL A 46 -3.97 -10.24 1.23
C VAL A 46 -3.60 -9.48 2.50
N PRO A 47 -4.37 -8.45 2.90
CA PRO A 47 -4.20 -7.81 4.20
C PRO A 47 -4.80 -8.66 5.32
N ASP A 48 -4.14 -8.69 6.47
CA ASP A 48 -4.72 -9.26 7.68
C ASP A 48 -5.45 -8.22 8.53
N LYS A 49 -6.01 -8.67 9.65
CA LYS A 49 -6.77 -7.84 10.60
C LYS A 49 -5.90 -6.89 11.43
N TYR A 50 -4.60 -7.13 11.48
CA TYR A 50 -3.62 -6.37 12.25
C TYR A 50 -2.92 -5.30 11.40
N GLY A 51 -3.20 -5.24 10.10
CA GLY A 51 -2.64 -4.26 9.18
C GLY A 51 -1.40 -4.75 8.43
N PHE A 52 -1.02 -6.02 8.58
CA PHE A 52 0.07 -6.58 7.79
C PHE A 52 -0.43 -6.99 6.40
N LEU A 53 0.44 -6.88 5.40
CA LEU A 53 0.25 -7.51 4.10
C LEU A 53 0.92 -8.88 4.09
N TRP A 54 0.19 -9.88 3.62
CA TRP A 54 0.72 -11.22 3.38
C TRP A 54 0.83 -11.46 1.88
N LEU A 55 2.02 -11.83 1.44
CA LEU A 55 2.35 -12.09 0.05
C LEU A 55 2.77 -13.55 -0.11
N THR A 56 2.26 -14.21 -1.16
CA THR A 56 2.74 -15.54 -1.56
C THR A 56 3.79 -15.40 -2.65
N THR A 57 4.91 -16.10 -2.49
CA THR A 57 6.04 -16.05 -3.44
C THR A 57 6.46 -17.47 -3.85
N GLU A 58 7.40 -17.57 -4.79
CA GLU A 58 8.04 -18.86 -5.12
C GLU A 58 8.98 -19.37 -4.00
N ASN A 59 9.35 -18.50 -3.04
CA ASN A 59 10.27 -18.82 -1.95
C ASN A 59 9.66 -18.60 -0.55
N GLY A 60 8.38 -18.90 -0.40
CA GLY A 60 7.66 -18.87 0.86
C GLY A 60 6.64 -17.74 0.96
N LEU A 61 6.12 -17.56 2.17
CA LEU A 61 5.24 -16.46 2.51
C LEU A 61 6.07 -15.28 2.98
N VAL A 62 5.66 -14.08 2.58
CA VAL A 62 6.27 -12.84 3.06
C VAL A 62 5.20 -12.04 3.79
N ARG A 63 5.53 -11.54 4.98
CA ARG A 63 4.71 -10.58 5.71
C ARG A 63 5.39 -9.22 5.65
N TYR A 64 4.66 -8.19 5.25
CA TYR A 64 5.12 -6.82 5.19
C TYR A 64 4.31 -5.95 6.15
N ASP A 65 4.99 -5.10 6.92
CA ASP A 65 4.38 -4.23 7.93
C ASP A 65 4.33 -2.75 7.52
N GLY A 66 4.77 -2.41 6.30
CA GLY A 66 4.92 -1.04 5.83
C GLY A 66 6.37 -0.54 5.88
N GLN A 67 7.29 -1.30 6.49
CA GLN A 67 8.71 -0.96 6.57
C GLN A 67 9.59 -2.17 6.25
N GLU A 68 9.30 -3.32 6.85
CA GLU A 68 10.15 -4.51 6.77
C GLU A 68 9.41 -5.73 6.20
N PHE A 69 10.16 -6.55 5.46
CA PHE A 69 9.72 -7.85 4.96
C PHE A 69 10.20 -8.96 5.89
N LYS A 70 9.29 -9.88 6.25
CA LYS A 70 9.62 -11.09 7.00
C LYS A 70 9.23 -12.34 6.21
N THR A 71 10.21 -13.19 5.94
CA THR A 71 10.05 -14.44 5.17
C THR A 71 9.74 -15.63 6.05
N PHE A 72 8.78 -16.45 5.62
CA PHE A 72 8.41 -17.73 6.21
C PHE A 72 8.50 -18.81 5.14
N ASN A 73 9.45 -19.73 5.28
CA ASN A 73 9.74 -20.79 4.31
C ASN A 73 10.06 -22.10 5.04
N SER A 74 10.39 -23.17 4.30
CA SER A 74 10.72 -24.48 4.84
C SER A 74 11.99 -24.52 5.70
N GLU A 75 12.84 -23.50 5.63
CA GLU A 75 14.08 -23.44 6.42
C GLU A 75 13.82 -22.93 7.84
N ASN A 76 12.79 -22.09 8.01
CA ASN A 76 12.46 -21.48 9.29
C ASN A 76 11.07 -21.85 9.83
N GLN A 77 10.23 -22.49 9.03
CA GLN A 77 8.93 -23.06 9.38
C GLN A 77 8.87 -24.54 8.98
N ASN A 78 7.92 -25.28 9.56
CA ASN A 78 7.63 -26.67 9.19
C ASN A 78 6.76 -26.76 7.91
N PHE A 79 7.13 -26.05 6.85
CA PHE A 79 6.45 -26.13 5.56
C PHE A 79 7.04 -27.26 4.71
N LEU A 80 6.18 -28.01 4.04
CA LEU A 80 6.60 -29.07 3.12
C LEU A 80 7.16 -28.51 1.80
N ASN A 81 6.80 -27.27 1.46
CA ASN A 81 7.26 -26.57 0.27
C ASN A 81 7.33 -25.05 0.50
N ASN A 82 7.98 -24.35 -0.44
CA ASN A 82 8.08 -22.88 -0.42
C ASN A 82 7.17 -22.21 -1.44
N ARG A 83 6.61 -22.96 -2.38
CA ARG A 83 5.82 -22.40 -3.46
C ARG A 83 4.35 -22.32 -3.06
N PHE A 84 3.93 -21.13 -2.67
CA PHE A 84 2.53 -20.83 -2.38
C PHE A 84 1.91 -20.14 -3.60
N LEU A 85 0.85 -20.71 -4.15
CA LEU A 85 0.19 -20.22 -5.35
C LEU A 85 -0.86 -19.16 -5.03
N TYR A 86 -1.55 -19.32 -3.91
CA TYR A 86 -2.63 -18.42 -3.52
C TYR A 86 -2.81 -18.33 -2.01
N ILE A 87 -3.21 -17.14 -1.55
CA ILE A 87 -3.64 -16.90 -0.17
C ILE A 87 -5.10 -16.47 -0.15
N ALA A 88 -5.88 -17.17 0.67
CA ALA A 88 -7.30 -16.91 0.89
C ALA A 88 -7.52 -16.40 2.32
N GLY A 89 -8.23 -15.29 2.47
CA GLY A 89 -8.65 -14.81 3.78
C GLY A 89 -9.40 -13.49 3.71
N LYS A 90 -10.39 -13.31 4.58
CA LYS A 90 -11.01 -12.01 4.80
C LYS A 90 -10.27 -11.27 5.90
N LYS A 91 -10.33 -9.94 5.88
CA LYS A 91 -9.73 -9.04 6.89
C LYS A 91 -10.11 -9.35 8.35
N ARG A 92 -11.05 -10.26 8.65
CA ARG A 92 -11.42 -10.66 10.03
C ARG A 92 -11.25 -12.15 10.32
N ASP A 93 -10.88 -12.94 9.31
CA ASP A 93 -10.85 -14.40 9.38
C ASP A 93 -9.41 -14.93 9.41
N ARG A 94 -9.26 -16.24 9.65
CA ARG A 94 -7.96 -16.92 9.57
C ARG A 94 -7.50 -16.96 8.10
N LEU A 95 -6.25 -16.62 7.85
CA LEU A 95 -5.62 -16.79 6.54
C LEU A 95 -5.36 -18.27 6.26
N THR A 96 -5.58 -18.69 5.02
CA THR A 96 -5.28 -20.04 4.52
C THR A 96 -4.43 -19.90 3.27
N PHE A 97 -3.41 -20.75 3.14
CA PHE A 97 -2.42 -20.72 2.07
C PHE A 97 -2.51 -22.02 1.26
N HIS A 98 -2.44 -21.92 -0.07
CA HIS A 98 -2.59 -23.03 -1.01
C HIS A 98 -1.43 -23.09 -2.00
#